data_AF-A0A7Y5TG39-F1
#
_entry.id   AF-A0A7Y5TG39-F1
#
_cell.length_a   1.000
_cell.length_b   1.000
_cell.length_c   1.000
_cell.angle_alpha   90.00
_cell.angle_beta   90.00
_cell.angle_gamma   90.00
#
_symmetry.space_group_name_H-M   'P 1'
#
loop_
_entity.id
_entity.type
_entity.pdbx_description
1 polymer ?
#
loop_
_entity_poly.entity_id
_entity_poly.type
_entity_poly.pdbx_seq_one_letter_code
_entity_poly.pdbx_strand_id
1 'polypeptide(L)' 'MESGAGSRFVINVVGLVGLLFGALPVVRYLLDVPFFGFTTAPYDWLQLTGFMRFVPPLMVLVVCIVAAYVLERRTQES' A
#
# COMPACT_ATOMS: atom_id res chain seq x y z
N MET A 1 21.46 21.44 0.12
CA MET A 1 20.55 21.44 1.29
C MET A 1 19.25 20.66 1.02
N GLU A 2 19.19 19.75 0.02
CA GLU A 2 17.91 19.21 -0.49
C GLU A 2 17.79 17.67 -0.52
N SER A 3 18.76 16.91 -0.01
CA SER A 3 18.70 15.43 -0.10
C SER A 3 17.63 14.78 0.81
N GLY A 4 17.38 15.35 1.99
CA GLY A 4 16.47 14.75 2.98
C GLY A 4 14.96 15.00 2.75
N ALA A 5 14.58 16.12 2.11
CA ALA A 5 13.17 16.47 1.92
C ALA A 5 12.50 15.64 0.83
N GLY A 6 13.23 15.41 -0.28
CA GLY A 6 12.75 14.56 -1.37
C GLY A 6 12.55 13.10 -0.94
N SER A 7 13.50 12.52 -0.19
CA SER A 7 13.38 11.13 0.27
C SER A 7 12.19 10.93 1.20
N ARG A 8 11.99 11.85 2.18
CA ARG A 8 10.82 11.81 3.08
C ARG A 8 9.50 11.93 2.34
N PHE A 9 9.43 12.76 1.29
CA PHE A 9 8.24 12.87 0.46
C PHE A 9 7.93 11.53 -0.24
N VAL A 10 8.92 10.88 -0.82
CA VAL A 10 8.74 9.58 -1.48
C VAL A 10 8.28 8.52 -0.48
N ILE A 11 8.88 8.44 0.70
CA ILE A 11 8.47 7.51 1.77
C ILE A 11 7.00 7.73 2.14
N ASN A 12 6.58 8.98 2.31
CA ASN A 12 5.18 9.31 2.61
C ASN A 12 4.23 8.91 1.48
N VAL A 13 4.62 9.13 0.22
CA VAL A 13 3.82 8.70 -0.94
C VAL A 13 3.70 7.18 -0.99
N VAL A 14 4.79 6.45 -0.78
CA VAL A 14 4.78 4.98 -0.70
C VAL A 14 3.89 4.50 0.44
N GLY A 15 3.96 5.14 1.61
CA GLY A 15 3.08 4.86 2.75
C GLY A 15 1.61 5.12 2.43
N LEU A 16 1.30 6.22 1.76
CA LEU A 16 -0.06 6.55 1.31
C LEU A 16 -0.59 5.52 0.32
N VAL A 17 0.22 5.08 -0.64
CA VAL A 17 -0.15 4.01 -1.59
C VAL A 17 -0.41 2.70 -0.84
N GLY A 18 0.48 2.30 0.07
CA GLY A 18 0.29 1.10 0.89
C GLY A 18 -0.96 1.16 1.78
N LEU A 19 -1.31 2.36 2.27
CA LEU A 19 -2.54 2.57 3.03
C LEU A 19 -3.79 2.43 2.14
N LEU A 20 -3.82 3.14 1.01
CA LEU A 20 -4.97 3.20 0.12
C LEU A 20 -5.24 1.88 -0.61
N PHE A 21 -4.18 1.18 -1.01
CA PHE A 21 -4.26 -0.01 -1.85
C PHE A 21 -3.83 -1.29 -1.14
N GLY A 22 -3.29 -1.21 0.08
CA GLY A 22 -3.01 -2.38 0.90
C GLY A 22 -3.98 -2.50 2.08
N ALA A 23 -3.92 -1.54 2.99
CA ALA A 23 -4.67 -1.63 4.25
C ALA A 23 -6.18 -1.42 4.08
N LEU A 24 -6.61 -0.35 3.41
CA LEU A 24 -8.03 -0.04 3.23
C LEU A 24 -8.83 -1.14 2.51
N PRO A 25 -8.36 -1.77 1.41
CA PRO A 25 -9.06 -2.87 0.77
C PRO A 25 -9.20 -4.09 1.69
N VAL A 26 -8.15 -4.43 2.46
CA VAL A 26 -8.21 -5.54 3.44
C VAL A 26 -9.29 -5.27 4.49
N VAL A 27 -9.30 -4.06 5.06
CA VAL A 27 -10.31 -3.65 6.06
C VAL A 27 -11.71 -3.67 5.44
N ARG A 28 -11.87 -3.18 4.20
CA ARG A 28 -13.14 -3.23 3.47
C ARG A 28 -13.63 -4.66 3.28
N TYR A 29 -12.76 -5.58 2.88
CA TYR A 29 -13.13 -7.00 2.72
C TYR A 29 -13.46 -7.71 4.04
N LEU A 30 -12.86 -7.27 5.16
CA LEU A 30 -13.15 -7.81 6.50
C LEU A 30 -14.45 -7.29 7.08
N LEU A 31 -14.71 -5.99 6.93
CA LEU A 31 -15.84 -5.30 7.55
C LEU A 31 -17.05 -5.14 6.60
N ASP A 32 -16.92 -5.59 5.35
CA ASP A 32 -17.92 -5.51 4.28
C ASP A 32 -18.52 -4.10 4.10
N VAL A 33 -17.67 -3.08 4.22
CA VAL A 33 -18.11 -1.67 4.23
C VAL A 33 -18.44 -1.23 2.80
N PRO A 34 -19.60 -0.57 2.57
CA PRO A 34 -19.98 -0.12 1.22
C PRO A 34 -19.11 1.05 0.71
N PHE A 35 -18.49 1.83 1.61
CA PHE A 35 -17.59 2.93 1.30
C PHE A 35 -16.19 2.44 0.87
N PHE A 36 -15.47 3.23 0.05
CA PHE A 36 -14.13 2.89 -0.50
C PHE A 36 -14.08 1.87 -1.65
N GLY A 37 -15.12 1.79 -2.52
CA GLY A 37 -15.07 0.94 -3.71
C GLY A 37 -13.86 1.19 -4.63
N PHE A 38 -13.36 2.44 -4.67
CA PHE A 38 -12.19 2.79 -5.48
C PHE A 38 -10.90 2.08 -5.04
N THR A 39 -10.74 1.71 -3.76
CA THR A 39 -9.53 1.02 -3.27
C THR A 39 -9.49 -0.44 -3.70
N THR A 40 -10.66 -1.00 -4.02
CA THR A 40 -10.83 -2.41 -4.43
C THR A 40 -11.00 -2.56 -5.94
N ALA A 41 -11.37 -1.49 -6.64
CA ALA A 41 -11.55 -1.47 -8.10
C ALA A 41 -10.38 -2.07 -8.91
N PRO A 42 -9.08 -1.86 -8.56
CA PRO A 42 -7.99 -2.50 -9.28
C PRO A 42 -7.95 -4.03 -9.12
N TYR A 43 -8.44 -4.54 -7.98
CA TYR A 43 -8.43 -5.96 -7.63
C TYR A 43 -9.66 -6.69 -8.13
N ASP A 44 -10.79 -5.99 -8.26
CA ASP A 44 -12.04 -6.57 -8.74
C ASP A 44 -11.92 -7.08 -10.19
N TRP A 45 -11.02 -6.49 -10.99
CA TRP A 45 -10.67 -7.00 -12.33
C TRP A 45 -10.09 -8.41 -12.33
N LEU A 46 -9.45 -8.84 -11.23
CA LEU A 46 -8.85 -10.17 -11.12
C LEU A 46 -9.89 -11.26 -10.83
N GLN A 47 -11.13 -10.88 -10.51
CA GLN A 47 -12.25 -11.80 -10.25
C GLN A 47 -11.93 -12.91 -9.21
N LEU A 48 -11.06 -12.60 -8.25
CA LEU A 48 -10.62 -13.54 -7.23
C LEU A 48 -11.72 -13.78 -6.20
N THR A 49 -11.91 -15.05 -5.81
CA THR A 49 -12.95 -15.46 -4.87
C THR A 49 -12.38 -15.92 -3.53
N GLY A 50 -13.22 -15.90 -2.50
CA GLY A 50 -12.86 -16.39 -1.17
C GLY A 50 -11.65 -15.67 -0.57
N PHE A 51 -10.65 -16.42 -0.08
CA PHE A 51 -9.44 -15.86 0.53
C PHE A 51 -8.50 -15.20 -0.49
N MET A 52 -8.54 -15.61 -1.75
CA MET A 52 -7.64 -15.09 -2.79
C MET A 52 -7.79 -13.57 -3.02
N ARG A 53 -8.97 -13.00 -2.72
CA ARG A 53 -9.21 -11.55 -2.81
C ARG A 53 -8.31 -10.72 -1.89
N PHE A 54 -7.80 -11.31 -0.80
CA PHE A 54 -6.89 -10.62 0.12
C PHE A 54 -5.43 -10.63 -0.36
N VAL A 55 -5.06 -11.53 -1.28
CA VAL A 55 -3.68 -11.68 -1.73
C VAL A 55 -3.17 -10.40 -2.42
N PRO A 56 -3.86 -9.80 -3.40
CA PRO A 56 -3.39 -8.58 -4.04
C PRO A 56 -3.13 -7.41 -3.08
N PRO A 57 -4.06 -7.00 -2.19
CA PRO A 57 -3.81 -5.89 -1.30
C PRO A 57 -2.73 -6.21 -0.24
N LEU A 58 -2.64 -7.47 0.23
CA LEU A 58 -1.54 -7.87 1.12
C LEU A 58 -0.18 -7.78 0.43
N MET A 59 -0.09 -8.20 -0.84
CA MET A 59 1.14 -8.07 -1.62
C MET A 59 1.55 -6.61 -1.78
N VAL A 60 0.60 -5.71 -2.09
CA VAL A 60 0.86 -4.27 -2.17
C VAL A 60 1.36 -3.74 -0.83
N LEU A 61 0.72 -4.12 0.28
CA LEU A 61 1.12 -3.70 1.61
C LEU A 61 2.57 -4.13 1.93
N VAL A 62 2.92 -5.40 1.68
CA VAL A 62 4.27 -5.93 1.90
C VAL A 62 5.29 -5.20 1.04
N VAL A 63 5.00 -5.00 -0.26
CA VAL A 63 5.91 -4.28 -1.17
C VAL A 63 6.11 -2.84 -0.73
N CYS A 64 5.05 -2.13 -0.34
CA CYS A 64 5.15 -0.75 0.15
C CYS A 64 5.96 -0.66 1.45
N ILE A 65 5.78 -1.60 2.38
CA ILE A 65 6.57 -1.67 3.63
C ILE A 65 8.05 -1.89 3.31
N VAL A 66 8.36 -2.86 2.44
CA VAL A 66 9.74 -3.16 2.04
C VAL A 66 10.37 -1.97 1.32
N ALA A 67 9.64 -1.33 0.40
CA ALA A 67 10.11 -0.15 -0.32
C ALA A 67 10.39 1.02 0.64
N ALA A 68 9.46 1.30 1.57
CA ALA A 68 9.65 2.33 2.59
C ALA A 68 10.87 2.03 3.47
N TYR A 69 11.03 0.78 3.92
CA TYR A 69 12.17 0.35 4.72
C TYR A 69 13.51 0.53 3.98
N VAL A 70 13.58 0.13 2.70
CA VAL A 70 14.78 0.29 1.87
C VAL A 70 15.10 1.77 1.66
N LEU A 71 14.09 2.62 1.40
CA LEU A 71 14.26 4.05 1.22
C LEU A 71 14.72 4.76 2.51
N GLU A 72 14.14 4.40 3.65
CA GLU A 72 14.59 4.88 4.96
C GLU A 72 16.04 4.52 5.22
N ARG A 73 16.40 3.25 4.99
CA ARG A 73 17.78 2.78 5.19
C ARG A 73 18.77 3.52 4.29
N ARG A 74 18.46 3.70 3.01
CA ARG A 74 19.30 4.47 2.06
C ARG A 74 19.48 5.93 2.49
N THR A 75 18.46 6.51 3.10
CA THR A 75 18.49 7.90 3.61
C THR A 75 19.34 8.03 4.87
N GLN A 76 19.43 6.97 5.69
CA GLN A 76 20.28 6.94 6.88
C GLN A 76 21.74 6.64 6.56
N GLU A 77 22.01 5.94 5.45
CA GLU A 77 23.36 5.61 4.97
C GLU A 77 24.02 6.72 4.13
N SER A 78 23.28 7.77 3.75
CA SER A 78 23.78 8.96 3.01
C SER A 78 23.98 10.17 3.94
#